data_AF-A0A9E0CIQ0-F1
#
_entry.id   AF-A0A9E0CIQ0-F1
#
_cell.length_a   1.000
_cell.length_b   1.000
_cell.length_c   1.000
_cell.angle_alpha   90.00
_cell.angle_beta   90.00
_cell.angle_gamma   90.00
#
_symmetry.space_group_name_H-M   'P 1'
#
loop_
_entity.id
_entity.type
_entity.pdbx_description
1 polymer ?
#
loop_
_entity_poly.entity_id
_entity_poly.type
_entity_poly.pdbx_seq_one_letter_code
_entity_poly.pdbx_strand_id
1 'polypeptide(L)'
;MNNKLTLNLLLAFGAIALTACNSGSSNGSTVAQNQALQLSANGLTGSTCDGIATWDANTAYATAGTKVVQNGIEYSNNWWTKGDSPANNSGASGSGKPWTIITNCGVAPTPTPTPTVSPTATPNPTPTVTPTPTPDNESSGLPAIIKFTGKSTASGDLYFHLNLPMGSGNVEKISLSNNYTDLIISNYVSGAVLGDMMREKYPSVHFNRDYVYGTAFAQLLQENINTSTYVSSSEYINTQAERKTLLSAGQGGPYQLNDYSKRLEGTSGLGLINYVAIQKGLGFTVEAQDDNSQTSKKGPISLDQKYFGPLAAVYFHFNDINRLAVNNAETYGPQYKYYSQCMSNLAKAPTGDDVHNMYDMILNAAYNAGTYSIIIGDYYRVCAGMYGTGVEATQINSLGDYSLSDTQYQQKIGTKEAVGGTFILYPRQIRIYLDQMYNKETFKSNAFNGNVKIDLSVADTKAVFTNVMLDVAYQHGGEYSYVSQADAEKAFDEAMTKAGVNSNTMLSLANSAEREKFFNLLDSAVANLSANLKFSFAAVTQTTIGGTTPTPTPTTTPTPGGNCPTTAPVYPAGRNSYVSGTIVKASDSQFYKCNPGVAAWCNSAAEWAYAPATGAATTSAWTLQSCK
;
A
#
# COMPACT_ATOMS: atom_id res chain seq x y z
N MET A 1 -36.95 -6.52 51.09
CA MET A 1 -36.68 -5.20 51.72
C MET A 1 -36.11 -4.28 50.64
N ASN A 2 -36.62 -3.05 50.55
CA ASN A 2 -36.05 -1.78 50.04
C ASN A 2 -34.89 -1.79 49.00
N ASN A 3 -34.84 -0.90 47.98
CA ASN A 3 -35.85 -0.03 47.34
C ASN A 3 -35.21 0.70 46.12
N LYS A 4 -35.84 0.67 44.93
CA LYS A 4 -35.76 1.66 43.80
C LYS A 4 -34.34 1.98 43.21
N LEU A 5 -34.17 2.51 41.99
CA LEU A 5 -35.03 3.35 41.14
C LEU A 5 -34.88 3.04 39.63
N THR A 6 -35.80 3.59 38.83
CA THR A 6 -36.07 3.36 37.40
C THR A 6 -35.16 4.08 36.40
N LEU A 7 -35.00 3.52 35.19
CA LEU A 7 -34.79 4.29 33.95
C LEU A 7 -35.51 3.63 32.77
N ASN A 8 -36.21 4.43 31.94
CA ASN A 8 -37.01 3.95 30.81
C ASN A 8 -36.15 3.74 29.56
N LEU A 9 -36.40 2.66 28.83
CA LEU A 9 -35.85 2.43 27.48
C LEU A 9 -37.00 2.43 26.47
N LEU A 10 -37.03 3.41 25.56
CA LEU A 10 -37.95 3.39 24.41
C LEU A 10 -37.29 2.63 23.25
N LEU A 11 -38.00 1.63 22.73
CA LEU A 11 -37.72 0.99 21.45
C LEU A 11 -38.30 1.82 20.31
N ALA A 12 -37.55 1.96 19.21
CA ALA A 12 -38.10 2.34 17.90
C ALA A 12 -37.26 1.69 16.78
N PHE A 13 -37.72 0.55 16.27
CA PHE A 13 -37.33 0.07 14.93
C PHE A 13 -38.11 0.84 13.86
N GLY A 14 -37.50 1.07 12.69
CA GLY A 14 -38.15 1.77 11.58
C GLY A 14 -37.52 1.42 10.24
N ALA A 15 -37.82 0.24 9.71
CA ALA A 15 -37.56 -0.09 8.31
C ALA A 15 -38.71 0.42 7.43
N ILE A 16 -38.42 1.05 6.28
CA ILE A 16 -39.46 1.36 5.27
C ILE A 16 -38.96 1.06 3.86
N ALA A 17 -39.61 0.08 3.25
CA ALA A 17 -39.92 -0.07 1.83
C ALA A 17 -41.32 -0.74 1.79
N LEU A 18 -42.24 -0.52 0.85
CA LEU A 18 -42.22 0.19 -0.43
C LEU A 18 -43.68 0.56 -0.85
N THR A 19 -43.84 1.46 -1.83
CA THR A 19 -44.94 1.56 -2.82
C THR A 19 -46.36 2.08 -2.48
N ALA A 20 -46.71 3.16 -3.20
CA ALA A 20 -47.88 3.33 -4.10
C ALA A 20 -49.19 4.03 -3.68
N CYS A 21 -49.55 5.03 -4.51
CA CYS A 21 -50.88 5.43 -5.01
C CYS A 21 -51.93 6.18 -4.13
N ASN A 22 -52.04 7.48 -4.46
CA ASN A 22 -53.25 8.17 -4.97
C ASN A 22 -54.13 9.03 -4.03
N SER A 23 -54.42 10.25 -4.51
CA SER A 23 -55.61 11.10 -4.34
C SER A 23 -56.25 11.36 -2.95
N GLY A 24 -56.52 12.64 -2.63
CA GLY A 24 -57.72 12.97 -1.84
C GLY A 24 -57.66 14.08 -0.79
N SER A 25 -57.60 15.35 -1.23
CA SER A 25 -58.34 16.52 -0.71
C SER A 25 -58.69 16.69 0.80
N SER A 26 -58.33 17.89 1.29
CA SER A 26 -59.14 18.86 2.08
C SER A 26 -59.31 18.79 3.62
N ASN A 27 -59.08 19.98 4.21
CA ASN A 27 -59.61 20.58 5.44
C ASN A 27 -59.15 20.00 6.81
N GLY A 28 -58.71 20.82 7.79
CA GLY A 28 -58.48 22.28 7.81
C GLY A 28 -58.67 22.89 9.20
N SER A 29 -58.01 24.04 9.46
CA SER A 29 -58.13 24.91 10.67
C SER A 29 -57.35 24.47 11.93
N THR A 30 -56.81 25.34 12.80
CA THR A 30 -56.34 26.76 12.78
C THR A 30 -55.58 27.02 14.11
N VAL A 31 -54.67 27.98 14.31
CA VAL A 31 -53.75 28.78 13.44
C VAL A 31 -52.63 29.31 14.35
N ALA A 32 -51.38 29.35 13.89
CA ALA A 32 -50.31 30.20 14.44
C ALA A 32 -49.27 30.51 13.34
N GLN A 33 -49.57 31.51 12.50
CA GLN A 33 -48.62 32.03 11.51
C GLN A 33 -47.73 33.14 12.10
N ASN A 34 -46.60 33.37 11.42
CA ASN A 34 -45.66 34.48 11.58
C ASN A 34 -44.60 34.35 12.70
N GLN A 35 -43.53 33.63 12.39
CA GLN A 35 -42.29 34.36 12.08
C GLN A 35 -41.75 33.91 10.73
N ALA A 36 -41.46 34.88 9.86
CA ALA A 36 -40.74 34.62 8.62
C ALA A 36 -39.26 34.45 8.94
N LEU A 37 -38.69 33.26 8.67
CA LEU A 37 -37.25 33.20 8.43
C LEU A 37 -37.00 33.93 7.12
N GLN A 38 -36.40 35.11 7.22
CA GLN A 38 -35.94 35.82 6.04
C GLN A 38 -34.82 35.03 5.39
N LEU A 39 -35.04 34.65 4.13
CA LEU A 39 -33.96 34.29 3.22
C LEU A 39 -33.13 35.55 2.98
N SER A 40 -32.05 35.73 3.75
CA SER A 40 -31.06 36.77 3.46
C SER A 40 -30.39 36.43 2.14
N ALA A 41 -30.71 37.20 1.11
CA ALA A 41 -30.06 37.13 -0.20
C ALA A 41 -28.60 37.61 -0.08
N ASN A 42 -27.71 36.70 0.31
CA ASN A 42 -26.27 36.74 0.14
C ASN A 42 -25.77 35.29 0.03
N GLY A 43 -24.79 35.05 -0.85
CA GLY A 43 -24.51 33.73 -1.43
C GLY A 43 -24.32 32.57 -0.46
N LEU A 44 -24.87 31.41 -0.84
CA LEU A 44 -24.55 30.11 -0.25
C LEU A 44 -23.09 29.75 -0.57
N THR A 45 -22.18 30.06 0.35
CA THR A 45 -20.85 29.44 0.41
C THR A 45 -20.91 28.31 1.42
N GLY A 46 -21.52 27.19 1.01
CA GLY A 46 -21.60 26.01 1.87
C GLY A 46 -20.22 25.42 2.11
N SER A 47 -19.83 25.30 3.38
CA SER A 47 -18.66 24.53 3.80
C SER A 47 -19.07 23.06 3.95
N THR A 48 -18.17 22.14 3.62
CA THR A 48 -18.38 20.69 3.80
C THR A 48 -18.66 20.26 5.26
N CYS A 49 -18.50 21.17 6.22
CA CYS A 49 -18.70 20.93 7.66
C CYS A 49 -19.82 21.78 8.30
N ASP A 50 -20.69 22.42 7.50
CA ASP A 50 -21.74 23.28 8.03
C ASP A 50 -22.69 22.53 8.99
N GLY A 51 -22.89 23.10 10.19
CA GLY A 51 -23.73 22.50 11.24
C GLY A 51 -23.01 21.50 12.17
N ILE A 52 -21.74 21.20 11.95
CA ILE A 52 -20.94 20.37 12.87
C ILE A 52 -20.30 21.25 13.95
N ALA A 53 -20.40 20.83 15.21
CA ALA A 53 -19.88 21.59 16.35
C ALA A 53 -18.34 21.59 16.40
N THR A 54 -17.73 22.71 16.82
CA THR A 54 -16.30 22.77 17.13
C THR A 54 -15.96 21.87 18.32
N TRP A 55 -14.79 21.23 18.30
CA TRP A 55 -14.30 20.44 19.44
C TRP A 55 -14.01 21.30 20.68
N ASP A 56 -14.39 20.80 21.86
CA ASP A 56 -14.15 21.41 23.17
C ASP A 56 -13.56 20.37 24.15
N ALA A 57 -12.43 20.72 24.76
CA ALA A 57 -11.71 19.88 25.72
C ALA A 57 -12.53 19.52 26.97
N ASN A 58 -13.52 20.35 27.33
CA ASN A 58 -14.35 20.15 28.52
C ASN A 58 -15.55 19.23 28.27
N THR A 59 -15.93 19.06 27.00
CA THR A 59 -17.05 18.21 26.58
C THR A 59 -16.64 16.73 26.56
N ALA A 60 -17.53 15.85 27.02
CA ALA A 60 -17.33 14.41 26.96
C ALA A 60 -18.10 13.83 25.76
N TYR A 61 -17.37 13.26 24.80
CA TYR A 61 -17.92 12.66 23.59
C TYR A 61 -18.24 11.20 23.86
N ALA A 62 -19.42 10.96 24.45
CA ALA A 62 -19.75 9.65 25.02
C ALA A 62 -20.22 8.60 24.00
N THR A 63 -20.82 9.03 22.89
CA THR A 63 -21.32 8.15 21.82
C THR A 63 -20.28 8.11 20.72
N ALA A 64 -19.79 6.93 20.34
CA ALA A 64 -18.92 6.77 19.17
C ALA A 64 -19.65 7.24 17.89
N GLY A 65 -18.94 7.83 16.94
CA GLY A 65 -19.53 8.43 15.74
C GLY A 65 -19.88 9.93 15.87
N THR A 66 -19.76 10.53 17.05
CA THR A 66 -20.01 11.97 17.26
C THR A 66 -19.00 12.80 16.48
N LYS A 67 -19.51 13.69 15.62
CA LYS A 67 -18.70 14.54 14.74
C LYS A 67 -18.32 15.87 15.40
N VAL A 68 -17.09 16.31 15.19
CA VAL A 68 -16.58 17.62 15.62
C VAL A 68 -15.67 18.24 14.56
N VAL A 69 -15.54 19.56 14.56
CA VAL A 69 -14.55 20.28 13.75
C VAL A 69 -13.39 20.79 14.63
N GLN A 70 -12.16 20.58 14.20
CA GLN A 70 -10.98 21.24 14.77
C GLN A 70 -10.00 21.61 13.66
N ASN A 71 -9.46 22.85 13.68
CA ASN A 71 -8.49 23.33 12.69
C ASN A 71 -8.94 23.21 11.21
N GLY A 72 -10.25 23.30 10.94
CA GLY A 72 -10.80 23.14 9.58
C GLY A 72 -10.85 21.69 9.10
N ILE A 73 -10.83 20.72 10.00
CA ILE A 73 -10.95 19.28 9.70
C ILE A 73 -12.11 18.71 10.53
N GLU A 74 -12.95 17.89 9.90
CA GLU A 74 -13.99 17.10 10.56
C GLU A 74 -13.40 15.79 11.11
N TYR A 75 -13.71 15.48 12.36
CA TYR A 75 -13.33 14.24 13.04
C TYR A 75 -14.55 13.54 13.61
N SER A 76 -14.46 12.23 13.78
CA SER A 76 -15.44 11.41 14.50
C SER A 76 -14.76 10.66 15.65
N ASN A 77 -15.38 10.60 16.83
CA ASN A 77 -14.80 9.86 17.96
C ASN A 77 -15.02 8.35 17.81
N ASN A 78 -13.98 7.56 18.10
CA ASN A 78 -14.01 6.11 17.99
C ASN A 78 -14.62 5.43 19.23
N TRP A 79 -14.54 6.08 20.39
CA TRP A 79 -15.15 5.67 21.67
C TRP A 79 -15.30 6.89 22.59
N TRP A 80 -15.67 6.65 23.86
CA TRP A 80 -15.75 7.70 24.88
C TRP A 80 -14.41 8.44 25.02
N THR A 81 -14.42 9.77 24.87
CA THR A 81 -13.23 10.62 25.07
C THR A 81 -13.59 11.99 25.65
N LYS A 82 -12.69 12.56 26.45
CA LYS A 82 -12.74 13.93 26.97
C LYS A 82 -11.32 14.46 27.12
N GLY A 83 -11.07 15.67 26.63
CA GLY A 83 -9.75 16.32 26.72
C GLY A 83 -8.72 15.87 25.65
N ASP A 84 -8.86 14.68 25.06
CA ASP A 84 -8.02 14.27 23.92
C ASP A 84 -8.37 15.10 22.68
N SER A 85 -7.48 16.02 22.27
CA SER A 85 -7.70 16.85 21.07
C SER A 85 -7.63 16.01 19.79
N PRO A 86 -8.66 16.05 18.91
CA PRO A 86 -8.67 15.34 17.63
C PRO A 86 -7.46 15.62 16.76
N ALA A 87 -6.99 16.87 16.70
CA ALA A 87 -5.82 17.25 15.91
C ALA A 87 -4.52 16.53 16.32
N ASN A 88 -4.41 16.07 17.57
CA ASN A 88 -3.22 15.40 18.11
C ASN A 88 -3.45 13.92 18.46
N ASN A 89 -4.70 13.48 18.55
CA ASN A 89 -5.11 12.15 18.98
C ASN A 89 -6.07 11.48 17.98
N SER A 90 -5.83 11.71 16.70
CA SER A 90 -6.51 11.02 15.60
C SER A 90 -5.59 10.02 14.89
N GLY A 91 -6.20 9.11 14.14
CA GLY A 91 -5.54 8.21 13.20
C GLY A 91 -6.57 7.56 12.28
N ALA A 92 -6.14 6.60 11.46
CA ALA A 92 -7.05 5.80 10.64
C ALA A 92 -7.95 4.90 11.51
N SER A 93 -9.05 4.38 10.95
CA SER A 93 -9.88 3.40 11.64
C SER A 93 -9.04 2.20 12.12
N GLY A 94 -9.17 1.82 13.38
CA GLY A 94 -8.35 0.76 14.00
C GLY A 94 -7.01 1.21 14.59
N SER A 95 -6.58 2.47 14.45
CA SER A 95 -5.26 2.96 14.90
C SER A 95 -5.05 3.06 16.42
N GLY A 96 -5.99 2.62 17.25
CA GLY A 96 -5.94 2.78 18.71
C GLY A 96 -6.04 4.23 19.22
N LYS A 97 -6.48 5.17 18.36
CA LYS A 97 -6.65 6.60 18.70
C LYS A 97 -8.12 6.95 18.95
N PRO A 98 -8.43 7.88 19.88
CA PRO A 98 -9.82 8.24 20.22
C PRO A 98 -10.58 8.95 19.09
N TRP A 99 -9.91 9.45 18.06
CA TRP A 99 -10.53 10.14 16.92
C TRP A 99 -10.13 9.54 15.57
N THR A 100 -11.02 9.63 14.58
CA THR A 100 -10.76 9.34 13.16
C THR A 100 -11.00 10.61 12.34
N ILE A 101 -10.12 10.90 11.38
CA ILE A 101 -10.29 12.02 10.43
C ILE A 101 -11.37 11.64 9.41
N ILE A 102 -12.31 12.55 9.13
CA ILE A 102 -13.39 12.36 8.16
C ILE A 102 -13.13 13.14 6.87
N THR A 103 -12.96 14.46 6.95
CA THR A 103 -12.72 15.31 5.77
C THR A 103 -12.16 16.68 6.15
N ASN A 104 -11.69 17.44 5.16
CA ASN A 104 -11.34 18.85 5.32
C ASN A 104 -12.55 19.75 5.06
N CYS A 105 -12.69 20.80 5.87
CA CYS A 105 -13.71 21.83 5.75
C CYS A 105 -13.25 22.92 4.77
N GLY A 106 -13.95 23.13 3.66
CA GLY A 106 -13.55 24.11 2.65
C GLY A 106 -14.68 24.69 1.82
N VAL A 107 -14.43 25.86 1.24
CA VAL A 107 -15.29 26.53 0.24
C VAL A 107 -14.51 26.72 -1.06
N ALA A 108 -15.18 26.66 -2.21
CA ALA A 108 -14.57 26.91 -3.51
C ALA A 108 -14.22 28.41 -3.69
N PRO A 109 -13.03 28.76 -4.22
CA PRO A 109 -12.61 30.16 -4.36
C PRO A 109 -13.16 30.85 -5.62
N THR A 110 -13.53 32.13 -5.49
CA THR A 110 -14.01 33.01 -6.58
C THR A 110 -13.17 34.31 -6.61
N PRO A 111 -12.76 34.85 -7.77
CA PRO A 111 -11.71 35.91 -7.84
C PRO A 111 -12.20 37.39 -7.87
N THR A 112 -11.41 38.29 -7.22
CA THR A 112 -10.92 39.66 -7.64
C THR A 112 -11.95 40.74 -8.12
N PRO A 113 -11.92 42.08 -7.75
CA PRO A 113 -10.77 43.02 -7.58
C PRO A 113 -10.81 44.12 -6.44
N THR A 114 -9.76 44.96 -6.41
CA THR A 114 -9.38 46.21 -5.63
C THR A 114 -10.31 47.46 -5.86
N PRO A 115 -10.22 48.68 -5.20
CA PRO A 115 -9.06 49.37 -4.53
C PRO A 115 -9.24 50.34 -3.30
N THR A 116 -8.11 50.70 -2.61
CA THR A 116 -7.77 51.96 -1.84
C THR A 116 -8.60 52.43 -0.60
N VAL A 117 -8.08 53.10 0.46
CA VAL A 117 -7.13 54.25 0.59
C VAL A 117 -6.21 54.23 1.87
N SER A 118 -5.28 55.20 1.98
CA SER A 118 -4.18 55.38 2.96
C SER A 118 -4.53 56.20 4.22
N PRO A 119 -3.82 56.08 5.36
CA PRO A 119 -2.82 57.11 5.70
C PRO A 119 -1.49 56.65 6.38
N THR A 120 -0.38 57.11 5.80
CA THR A 120 0.88 57.66 6.37
C THR A 120 1.52 57.14 7.69
N ALA A 121 2.58 56.34 7.50
CA ALA A 121 3.91 56.38 8.14
C ALA A 121 4.07 56.31 9.68
N THR A 122 4.55 55.15 10.14
CA THR A 122 5.43 54.98 11.31
C THR A 122 6.68 54.22 10.82
N PRO A 123 7.92 54.55 11.26
CA PRO A 123 9.12 53.89 10.74
C PRO A 123 9.15 52.40 11.11
N ASN A 124 8.90 51.55 10.11
CA ASN A 124 8.94 50.10 10.23
C ASN A 124 10.39 49.60 10.13
N PRO A 125 10.87 48.67 10.99
CA PRO A 125 12.15 48.00 10.77
C PRO A 125 12.23 47.36 9.38
N THR A 126 13.43 47.35 8.81
CA THR A 126 13.72 46.78 7.49
C THR A 126 13.13 45.36 7.39
N PRO A 127 12.25 45.08 6.41
CA PRO A 127 11.78 43.72 6.21
C PRO A 127 12.98 42.86 5.86
N THR A 128 13.31 41.92 6.74
CA THR A 128 14.18 40.81 6.38
C THR A 128 13.48 40.11 5.23
N VAL A 129 14.15 40.03 4.08
CA VAL A 129 13.69 39.17 2.99
C VAL A 129 13.63 37.75 3.52
N THR A 130 12.44 37.30 3.91
CA THR A 130 12.15 35.87 3.96
C THR A 130 12.54 35.34 2.60
N PRO A 131 13.50 34.40 2.49
CA PRO A 131 13.86 33.86 1.19
C PRO A 131 12.59 33.31 0.57
N THR A 132 12.28 33.76 -0.64
CA THR A 132 11.33 33.06 -1.51
C THR A 132 11.74 31.58 -1.44
N PRO A 133 10.82 30.66 -1.08
CA PRO A 133 11.18 29.26 -1.01
C PRO A 133 11.81 28.90 -2.35
N THR A 134 13.09 28.50 -2.31
CA THR A 134 13.77 27.96 -3.47
C THR A 134 12.85 26.87 -4.02
N PRO A 135 12.56 26.83 -5.33
CA PRO A 135 11.78 25.73 -5.89
C PRO A 135 12.39 24.44 -5.37
N ASP A 136 11.56 23.67 -4.66
CA ASP A 136 11.97 22.39 -4.10
C ASP A 136 12.18 21.49 -5.31
N ASN A 137 13.41 21.50 -5.84
CA ASN A 137 13.86 20.70 -6.96
C ASN A 137 14.00 19.27 -6.45
N GLU A 138 12.84 18.70 -6.12
CA GLU A 138 12.62 17.33 -5.69
C GLU A 138 13.05 16.41 -6.84
N SER A 139 14.35 16.13 -6.89
CA SER A 139 14.95 15.15 -7.78
C SER A 139 14.88 13.78 -7.11
N SER A 140 14.40 12.78 -7.84
CA SER A 140 14.34 11.39 -7.40
C SER A 140 15.71 10.70 -7.35
N GLY A 141 16.76 11.28 -7.93
CA GLY A 141 18.07 10.62 -8.11
C GLY A 141 18.06 9.47 -9.15
N LEU A 142 16.94 9.30 -9.85
CA LEU A 142 16.78 8.37 -10.97
C LEU A 142 17.37 8.95 -12.27
N PRO A 143 17.61 8.12 -13.31
CA PRO A 143 17.95 8.61 -14.64
C PRO A 143 16.92 9.57 -15.21
N ALA A 144 17.37 10.44 -16.12
CA ALA A 144 16.48 11.41 -16.77
C ALA A 144 15.50 10.71 -17.73
N ILE A 145 14.22 11.05 -17.63
CA ILE A 145 13.16 10.49 -18.47
C ILE A 145 13.35 10.89 -19.94
N ILE A 146 13.32 9.88 -20.82
CA ILE A 146 13.28 10.06 -22.27
C ILE A 146 11.86 10.48 -22.65
N LYS A 147 11.73 11.72 -23.13
CA LYS A 147 10.44 12.27 -23.61
C LYS A 147 10.14 11.77 -25.01
N PHE A 148 8.89 11.38 -25.24
CA PHE A 148 8.38 10.91 -26.53
C PHE A 148 7.03 11.56 -26.86
N THR A 149 6.65 11.56 -28.14
CA THR A 149 5.32 11.99 -28.59
C THR A 149 4.40 10.78 -28.63
N GLY A 150 3.43 10.73 -27.70
CA GLY A 150 2.48 9.62 -27.62
C GLY A 150 1.60 9.49 -28.87
N LYS A 151 1.43 8.25 -29.33
CA LYS A 151 0.52 7.83 -30.42
C LYS A 151 -0.63 6.97 -29.91
N SER A 152 -0.52 6.45 -28.68
CA SER A 152 -1.54 5.61 -28.03
C SER A 152 -2.81 6.41 -27.76
N THR A 153 -3.95 5.73 -27.81
CA THR A 153 -5.27 6.34 -27.61
C THR A 153 -6.05 5.58 -26.56
N ALA A 154 -6.75 6.32 -25.70
CA ALA A 154 -7.74 5.73 -24.81
C ALA A 154 -9.02 6.58 -24.80
N SER A 155 -10.15 5.96 -24.51
CA SER A 155 -11.47 6.60 -24.40
C SER A 155 -12.44 5.74 -23.59
N GLY A 156 -13.56 6.32 -23.18
CA GLY A 156 -14.56 5.66 -22.35
C GLY A 156 -14.36 5.95 -20.86
N ASP A 157 -15.20 5.36 -20.02
CA ASP A 157 -15.22 5.61 -18.58
C ASP A 157 -14.80 4.36 -17.81
N LEU A 158 -13.75 4.48 -16.98
CA LEU A 158 -13.42 3.50 -15.94
C LEU A 158 -14.03 3.96 -14.61
N TYR A 159 -14.77 3.07 -13.95
CA TYR A 159 -15.29 3.32 -12.61
C TYR A 159 -14.47 2.59 -11.55
N PHE A 160 -14.17 3.29 -10.47
CA PHE A 160 -13.37 2.81 -9.35
C PHE A 160 -13.97 3.25 -7.99
N HIS A 161 -13.40 2.77 -6.89
CA HIS A 161 -14.00 2.84 -5.54
C HIS A 161 -15.46 2.33 -5.49
N LEU A 162 -15.75 1.29 -6.28
CA LEU A 162 -17.07 0.69 -6.44
C LEU A 162 -17.51 -0.11 -5.21
N ASN A 163 -18.69 0.19 -4.66
CA ASN A 163 -19.40 -0.84 -3.90
C ASN A 163 -19.90 -1.94 -4.84
N LEU A 164 -19.98 -3.16 -4.33
CA LEU A 164 -20.42 -4.34 -5.08
C LEU A 164 -21.73 -4.87 -4.48
N PRO A 165 -22.79 -5.08 -5.27
CA PRO A 165 -22.92 -4.75 -6.69
C PRO A 165 -22.98 -3.25 -6.96
N MET A 166 -22.50 -2.88 -8.16
CA MET A 166 -22.42 -1.50 -8.62
C MET A 166 -23.81 -0.86 -8.76
N GLY A 167 -23.94 0.39 -8.28
CA GLY A 167 -25.21 1.09 -8.11
C GLY A 167 -25.61 1.35 -6.65
N SER A 168 -24.75 0.97 -5.70
CA SER A 168 -24.87 1.31 -4.28
C SER A 168 -23.75 2.27 -3.85
N GLY A 169 -24.07 3.25 -3.00
CA GLY A 169 -23.10 4.18 -2.39
C GLY A 169 -22.26 5.01 -3.40
N ASN A 170 -21.05 5.37 -2.97
CA ASN A 170 -20.11 6.17 -3.76
C ASN A 170 -19.53 5.37 -4.95
N VAL A 171 -19.23 6.10 -6.03
CA VAL A 171 -18.55 5.60 -7.24
C VAL A 171 -17.70 6.74 -7.78
N GLU A 172 -16.42 6.49 -8.00
CA GLU A 172 -15.50 7.41 -8.67
C GLU A 172 -15.28 7.01 -10.13
N LYS A 173 -14.82 7.94 -10.97
CA LYS A 173 -14.75 7.75 -12.42
C LYS A 173 -13.55 8.46 -13.05
N ILE A 174 -12.80 7.75 -13.89
CA ILE A 174 -11.83 8.33 -14.82
C ILE A 174 -12.43 8.28 -16.23
N SER A 175 -12.62 9.46 -16.83
CA SER A 175 -12.85 9.55 -18.27
C SER A 175 -11.49 9.40 -18.98
N LEU A 176 -11.29 8.24 -19.62
CA LEU A 176 -10.03 7.92 -20.30
C LEU A 176 -9.76 8.84 -21.49
N SER A 177 -8.48 9.10 -21.70
CA SER A 177 -7.92 9.83 -22.83
C SER A 177 -6.47 9.38 -23.06
N ASN A 178 -5.85 9.80 -24.17
CA ASN A 178 -4.43 9.56 -24.43
C ASN A 178 -3.50 9.99 -23.26
N ASN A 179 -3.93 10.96 -22.45
CA ASN A 179 -3.27 11.41 -21.21
C ASN A 179 -2.95 10.28 -20.21
N TYR A 180 -3.66 9.15 -20.22
CA TYR A 180 -3.43 8.05 -19.27
C TYR A 180 -2.57 6.92 -19.84
N THR A 181 -2.26 6.96 -21.14
CA THR A 181 -1.72 5.78 -21.84
C THR A 181 -0.29 5.43 -21.43
N ASP A 182 0.57 6.41 -21.13
CA ASP A 182 1.93 6.16 -20.66
C ASP A 182 1.96 5.62 -19.22
N LEU A 183 1.09 6.12 -18.35
CA LEU A 183 0.88 5.57 -17.00
C LEU A 183 0.33 4.14 -17.04
N ILE A 184 -0.65 3.85 -17.90
CA ILE A 184 -1.17 2.49 -18.10
C ILE A 184 -0.05 1.56 -18.57
N ILE A 185 0.66 1.91 -19.66
CA ILE A 185 1.77 1.10 -20.18
C ILE A 185 2.83 0.85 -19.10
N SER A 186 3.20 1.88 -18.32
CA SER A 186 4.21 1.78 -17.26
C SER A 186 3.84 0.75 -16.19
N ASN A 187 2.58 0.75 -15.76
CA ASN A 187 2.06 -0.23 -14.82
C ASN A 187 2.06 -1.65 -15.42
N TYR A 188 1.73 -1.82 -16.71
CA TYR A 188 1.77 -3.13 -17.37
C TYR A 188 3.18 -3.65 -17.64
N VAL A 189 4.15 -2.77 -17.94
CA VAL A 189 5.58 -3.14 -18.00
C VAL A 189 6.04 -3.64 -16.64
N SER A 190 5.68 -2.94 -15.57
CA SER A 190 5.98 -3.35 -14.19
C SER A 190 5.30 -4.70 -13.86
N GLY A 191 4.04 -4.88 -14.23
CA GLY A 191 3.31 -6.14 -14.07
C GLY A 191 3.91 -7.31 -14.87
N ALA A 192 4.56 -7.06 -16.00
CA ALA A 192 5.33 -8.07 -16.72
C ALA A 192 6.62 -8.46 -15.98
N VAL A 193 7.30 -7.51 -15.30
CA VAL A 193 8.42 -7.81 -14.39
C VAL A 193 7.95 -8.65 -13.19
N LEU A 194 6.76 -8.37 -12.64
CA LEU A 194 6.14 -9.24 -11.62
C LEU A 194 5.96 -10.66 -12.13
N GLY A 195 5.37 -10.81 -13.33
CA GLY A 195 5.16 -12.09 -13.97
C GLY A 195 6.46 -12.88 -14.21
N ASP A 196 7.55 -12.17 -14.54
CA ASP A 196 8.86 -12.79 -14.72
C ASP A 196 9.42 -13.35 -13.41
N MET A 197 9.43 -12.54 -12.34
CA MET A 197 9.85 -12.97 -11.01
C MET A 197 8.98 -14.10 -10.44
N MET A 198 7.66 -14.08 -10.73
CA MET A 198 6.74 -15.16 -10.37
C MET A 198 7.09 -16.48 -11.08
N ARG A 199 7.41 -16.44 -12.39
CA ARG A 199 7.87 -17.62 -13.14
C ARG A 199 9.23 -18.12 -12.67
N GLU A 200 10.17 -17.23 -12.35
CA GLU A 200 11.47 -17.61 -11.82
C GLU A 200 11.31 -18.35 -10.47
N LYS A 201 10.48 -17.81 -9.58
CA LYS A 201 10.26 -18.38 -8.25
C LYS A 201 9.45 -19.68 -8.26
N TYR A 202 8.37 -19.73 -9.06
CA TYR A 202 7.43 -20.85 -9.10
C TYR A 202 7.10 -21.26 -10.55
N PRO A 203 8.04 -21.89 -11.28
CA PRO A 203 7.90 -22.16 -12.72
C PRO A 203 6.76 -23.11 -13.10
N SER A 204 6.23 -23.88 -12.13
CA SER A 204 5.07 -24.75 -12.33
C SER A 204 3.72 -24.10 -12.01
N VAL A 205 3.71 -22.91 -11.39
CA VAL A 205 2.48 -22.24 -10.94
C VAL A 205 1.97 -21.31 -12.04
N HIS A 206 0.69 -21.46 -12.39
CA HIS A 206 0.05 -20.61 -13.38
C HIS A 206 -0.56 -19.37 -12.71
N PHE A 207 -0.41 -18.22 -13.35
CA PHE A 207 -1.13 -16.99 -12.99
C PHE A 207 -1.80 -16.40 -14.23
N ASN A 208 -2.91 -15.69 -14.02
CA ASN A 208 -3.63 -15.03 -15.09
C ASN A 208 -2.98 -13.68 -15.44
N ARG A 209 -2.48 -13.54 -16.67
CA ARG A 209 -1.82 -12.30 -17.14
C ARG A 209 -2.78 -11.11 -17.21
N ASP A 210 -4.08 -11.34 -17.46
CA ASP A 210 -5.10 -10.27 -17.44
C ASP A 210 -5.13 -9.58 -16.07
N TYR A 211 -4.97 -10.32 -14.96
CA TYR A 211 -4.99 -9.75 -13.62
C TYR A 211 -3.61 -9.35 -13.10
N VAL A 212 -2.57 -10.19 -13.30
CA VAL A 212 -1.22 -9.90 -12.80
C VAL A 212 -0.57 -8.71 -13.51
N TYR A 213 -0.72 -8.56 -14.84
CA TYR A 213 0.00 -7.49 -15.55
C TYR A 213 -0.66 -6.13 -15.34
N GLY A 214 -1.99 -6.10 -15.21
CA GLY A 214 -2.73 -4.89 -14.83
C GLY A 214 -2.67 -4.56 -13.34
N THR A 215 -2.20 -5.47 -12.47
CA THR A 215 -2.41 -5.37 -11.00
C THR A 215 -1.91 -4.05 -10.42
N ALA A 216 -0.73 -3.55 -10.86
CA ALA A 216 -0.20 -2.28 -10.40
C ALA A 216 -1.13 -1.09 -10.73
N PHE A 217 -1.71 -1.06 -11.93
CA PHE A 217 -2.63 0.03 -12.31
C PHE A 217 -3.94 -0.03 -11.52
N ALA A 218 -4.48 -1.23 -11.32
CA ALA A 218 -5.70 -1.41 -10.53
C ALA A 218 -5.47 -1.14 -9.03
N GLN A 219 -4.28 -1.47 -8.50
CA GLN A 219 -3.84 -1.10 -7.16
C GLN A 219 -3.63 0.41 -7.03
N LEU A 220 -3.12 1.09 -8.08
CA LEU A 220 -3.10 2.55 -8.13
C LEU A 220 -4.50 3.15 -8.11
N LEU A 221 -5.46 2.61 -8.85
CA LEU A 221 -6.85 3.09 -8.79
C LEU A 221 -7.48 2.87 -7.41
N GLN A 222 -7.15 1.77 -6.73
CA GLN A 222 -7.64 1.46 -5.39
C GLN A 222 -7.05 2.41 -4.33
N GLU A 223 -5.75 2.66 -4.32
CA GLU A 223 -5.15 3.47 -3.25
C GLU A 223 -5.13 4.98 -3.60
N ASN A 224 -4.99 5.28 -4.89
CA ASN A 224 -4.91 6.58 -5.56
C ASN A 224 -6.24 7.33 -5.80
N ILE A 225 -6.93 7.86 -4.78
CA ILE A 225 -8.16 8.66 -4.98
C ILE A 225 -8.00 9.82 -5.99
N ASN A 226 -6.80 10.40 -6.10
CA ASN A 226 -6.53 11.50 -7.03
C ASN A 226 -6.00 11.04 -8.40
N THR A 227 -6.02 9.76 -8.74
CA THR A 227 -5.50 9.28 -10.05
C THR A 227 -6.20 9.95 -11.25
N SER A 228 -7.42 10.44 -11.07
CA SER A 228 -8.17 11.25 -12.05
C SER A 228 -7.58 12.65 -12.34
N THR A 229 -6.62 13.14 -11.54
CA THR A 229 -5.92 14.43 -11.75
C THR A 229 -4.60 14.28 -12.51
N TYR A 230 -4.20 13.04 -12.85
CA TYR A 230 -2.97 12.73 -13.55
C TYR A 230 -2.77 13.54 -14.84
N VAL A 231 -1.53 13.94 -15.13
CA VAL A 231 -1.15 14.60 -16.40
C VAL A 231 0.12 13.98 -16.99
N SER A 232 0.04 13.50 -18.23
CA SER A 232 1.16 12.81 -18.91
C SER A 232 2.42 13.69 -19.11
N SER A 233 2.26 15.01 -19.08
CA SER A 233 3.36 15.98 -19.13
C SER A 233 4.21 16.01 -17.85
N SER A 234 3.70 15.47 -16.74
CA SER A 234 4.42 15.29 -15.48
C SER A 234 5.27 14.03 -15.50
N GLU A 235 6.42 14.08 -14.81
CA GLU A 235 7.26 12.92 -14.47
C GLU A 235 6.67 12.10 -13.31
N TYR A 236 5.72 12.71 -12.59
CA TYR A 236 5.12 12.23 -11.35
C TYR A 236 3.63 11.99 -11.51
N ILE A 237 3.12 11.00 -10.78
CA ILE A 237 1.71 10.60 -10.80
C ILE A 237 0.84 11.70 -10.18
N ASN A 238 1.29 12.31 -9.08
CA ASN A 238 0.51 13.30 -8.34
C ASN A 238 1.14 14.69 -8.38
N THR A 239 0.32 15.71 -8.13
CA THR A 239 0.78 17.09 -7.96
C THR A 239 1.72 17.19 -6.74
N GLN A 240 2.54 18.24 -6.70
CA GLN A 240 3.47 18.46 -5.58
C GLN A 240 2.76 18.55 -4.22
N ALA A 241 1.52 19.06 -4.19
CA ALA A 241 0.72 19.17 -2.97
C ALA A 241 0.25 17.80 -2.45
N GLU A 242 -0.29 16.96 -3.33
CA GLU A 242 -0.72 15.59 -3.00
C GLU A 242 0.48 14.72 -2.61
N ARG A 243 1.56 14.77 -3.40
CA ARG A 243 2.80 14.02 -3.15
C ARG A 243 3.39 14.30 -1.76
N LYS A 244 3.33 15.54 -1.28
CA LYS A 244 3.81 15.92 0.05
C LYS A 244 3.11 15.13 1.17
N THR A 245 1.83 14.80 0.98
CA THR A 245 1.05 13.95 1.91
C THR A 245 1.36 12.47 1.68
N LEU A 246 1.30 12.00 0.43
CA LEU A 246 1.53 10.61 0.03
C LEU A 246 2.95 10.09 0.30
N LEU A 247 3.93 10.99 0.44
CA LEU A 247 5.30 10.69 0.84
C LEU A 247 5.65 11.25 2.23
N SER A 248 4.67 11.56 3.08
CA SER A 248 4.96 11.93 4.47
C SER A 248 5.59 10.75 5.26
N ALA A 249 6.03 10.99 6.50
CA ALA A 249 6.82 10.00 7.23
C ALA A 249 6.07 8.65 7.38
N GLY A 250 6.73 7.57 6.96
CA GLY A 250 6.15 6.22 6.95
C GLY A 250 5.18 5.92 5.80
N GLN A 251 4.83 6.88 4.93
CA GLN A 251 3.95 6.66 3.78
C GLN A 251 4.72 6.08 2.58
N GLY A 252 4.06 5.19 1.85
CA GLY A 252 4.60 4.43 0.72
C GLY A 252 4.26 4.98 -0.67
N GLY A 253 3.88 6.25 -0.80
CA GLY A 253 3.48 6.85 -2.08
C GLY A 253 2.04 6.49 -2.50
N PRO A 254 1.65 6.81 -3.76
CA PRO A 254 0.28 6.62 -4.24
C PRO A 254 -0.18 5.16 -4.32
N TYR A 255 0.75 4.21 -4.33
CA TYR A 255 0.44 2.78 -4.29
C TYR A 255 0.21 2.26 -2.85
N GLN A 256 0.34 3.11 -1.82
CA GLN A 256 0.23 2.75 -0.40
C GLN A 256 1.06 1.51 -0.03
N LEU A 257 2.37 1.59 -0.27
CA LEU A 257 3.34 0.54 0.10
C LEU A 257 3.51 0.46 1.63
N ASN A 258 2.49 -0.04 2.32
CA ASN A 258 2.44 -0.15 3.77
C ASN A 258 3.62 -0.99 4.29
N ASP A 259 4.38 -0.46 5.26
CA ASP A 259 5.58 -1.14 5.77
C ASP A 259 6.69 -1.44 4.75
N TYR A 260 6.80 -0.68 3.64
CA TYR A 260 7.93 -0.76 2.70
C TYR A 260 9.33 -0.55 3.33
N SER A 261 9.35 -0.02 4.56
CA SER A 261 10.53 0.26 5.39
C SER A 261 10.97 -0.89 6.31
N LYS A 262 10.26 -2.03 6.28
CA LYS A 262 10.49 -3.17 7.14
C LYS A 262 10.88 -4.42 6.35
N ARG A 263 11.55 -5.34 7.03
CA ARG A 263 11.79 -6.70 6.52
C ARG A 263 10.53 -7.56 6.60
N LEU A 264 10.52 -8.62 5.78
CA LEU A 264 9.64 -9.77 5.93
C LEU A 264 9.89 -10.43 7.29
N GLU A 265 8.83 -10.95 7.88
CA GLU A 265 8.93 -11.77 9.08
C GLU A 265 9.75 -13.04 8.80
N GLY A 266 10.63 -13.42 9.73
CA GLY A 266 11.48 -14.61 9.62
C GLY A 266 12.95 -14.33 9.30
N THR A 267 13.72 -15.41 9.13
CA THR A 267 15.20 -15.37 9.08
C THR A 267 15.80 -14.93 7.74
N SER A 268 14.97 -14.71 6.70
CA SER A 268 15.45 -14.39 5.35
C SER A 268 15.87 -12.92 5.16
N GLY A 269 15.45 -12.04 6.06
CA GLY A 269 15.97 -10.67 6.11
C GLY A 269 15.64 -9.75 4.92
N LEU A 270 14.62 -10.07 4.13
CA LEU A 270 14.28 -9.32 2.90
C LEU A 270 13.36 -8.15 3.22
N GLY A 271 13.72 -6.91 2.92
CA GLY A 271 12.81 -5.77 2.80
C GLY A 271 12.66 -5.34 1.33
N LEU A 272 11.87 -4.31 1.05
CA LEU A 272 11.76 -3.78 -0.33
C LEU A 272 13.11 -3.25 -0.84
N ILE A 273 13.93 -2.72 0.07
CA ILE A 273 15.29 -2.21 -0.19
C ILE A 273 16.31 -3.30 -0.56
N ASN A 274 16.02 -4.58 -0.31
CA ASN A 274 16.96 -5.67 -0.58
C ASN A 274 17.05 -6.03 -2.07
N TYR A 275 16.08 -5.69 -2.91
CA TYR A 275 16.12 -6.01 -4.34
C TYR A 275 17.13 -5.15 -5.08
N VAL A 276 18.10 -5.79 -5.72
CA VAL A 276 19.17 -5.13 -6.49
C VAL A 276 18.59 -4.24 -7.59
N ALA A 277 17.48 -4.70 -8.20
CA ALA A 277 16.78 -3.99 -9.26
C ALA A 277 16.31 -2.57 -8.90
N ILE A 278 15.83 -2.36 -7.67
CA ILE A 278 15.18 -1.09 -7.27
C ILE A 278 15.88 -0.35 -6.12
N GLN A 279 16.84 -0.98 -5.46
CA GLN A 279 17.52 -0.40 -4.28
C GLN A 279 18.08 1.00 -4.55
N LYS A 280 18.62 1.26 -5.74
CA LYS A 280 19.21 2.56 -6.11
C LYS A 280 18.18 3.70 -6.15
N GLY A 281 16.94 3.40 -6.52
CA GLY A 281 15.86 4.38 -6.57
C GLY A 281 15.13 4.59 -5.25
N LEU A 282 15.26 3.67 -4.27
CA LEU A 282 14.56 3.77 -2.98
C LEU A 282 15.19 4.74 -1.97
N GLY A 283 16.36 5.33 -2.24
CA GLY A 283 16.92 6.42 -1.43
C GLY A 283 17.27 6.09 0.03
N PHE A 284 17.28 4.82 0.41
CA PHE A 284 17.60 4.32 1.75
C PHE A 284 18.68 3.23 1.71
N THR A 285 19.12 2.79 2.88
CA THR A 285 20.12 1.74 3.03
C THR A 285 19.51 0.47 3.60
N VAL A 286 20.00 -0.70 3.18
CA VAL A 286 19.59 -2.02 3.69
C VAL A 286 19.88 -2.16 5.19
N GLU A 287 20.82 -1.39 5.73
CA GLU A 287 21.16 -1.35 7.15
C GLU A 287 20.17 -0.49 7.98
N ALA A 288 19.42 0.42 7.35
CA ALA A 288 18.46 1.34 8.01
C ALA A 288 17.00 0.83 7.97
N GLN A 289 16.81 -0.46 7.67
CA GLN A 289 15.52 -1.13 7.78
C GLN A 289 15.35 -1.72 9.20
N ASP A 290 14.11 -1.73 9.69
CA ASP A 290 13.68 -2.14 11.04
C ASP A 290 14.21 -1.34 12.25
N ASP A 291 15.21 -0.46 12.10
CA ASP A 291 15.69 0.42 13.19
C ASP A 291 14.78 1.65 13.41
N ASN A 292 13.68 1.76 12.67
CA ASN A 292 12.75 2.89 12.54
C ASN A 292 13.34 4.16 11.88
N SER A 293 14.60 4.13 11.45
CA SER A 293 15.27 5.24 10.73
C SER A 293 14.63 5.49 9.37
N GLN A 294 14.24 4.44 8.65
CA GLN A 294 13.50 4.60 7.39
C GLN A 294 12.04 5.03 7.62
N THR A 295 11.32 4.40 8.56
CA THR A 295 9.91 4.71 8.86
C THR A 295 9.69 6.15 9.35
N SER A 296 10.68 6.75 10.02
CA SER A 296 10.62 8.13 10.50
C SER A 296 10.97 9.19 9.42
N LYS A 297 11.41 8.79 8.23
CA LYS A 297 11.78 9.70 7.13
C LYS A 297 10.64 9.87 6.13
N LYS A 298 10.66 11.01 5.42
CA LYS A 298 9.86 11.27 4.21
C LYS A 298 10.07 10.12 3.21
N GLY A 299 9.00 9.65 2.59
CA GLY A 299 9.05 8.67 1.51
C GLY A 299 9.90 9.17 0.31
N PRO A 300 10.58 8.28 -0.42
CA PRO A 300 11.39 8.66 -1.58
C PRO A 300 10.53 9.25 -2.68
N ILE A 301 10.98 10.36 -3.26
CA ILE A 301 10.31 11.06 -4.37
C ILE A 301 10.05 10.13 -5.57
N SER A 302 10.93 9.15 -5.78
CA SER A 302 10.82 8.08 -6.76
C SER A 302 9.55 7.23 -6.63
N LEU A 303 8.97 7.05 -5.43
CA LEU A 303 7.73 6.27 -5.27
C LEU A 303 6.50 6.94 -5.91
N ASP A 304 6.57 8.24 -6.22
CA ASP A 304 5.54 8.97 -6.97
C ASP A 304 5.92 9.20 -8.45
N GLN A 305 7.13 8.81 -8.87
CA GLN A 305 7.59 8.92 -10.27
C GLN A 305 6.89 7.82 -11.10
N LYS A 306 6.39 8.17 -12.28
CA LYS A 306 5.41 7.36 -13.03
C LYS A 306 5.90 6.03 -13.62
N TYR A 307 7.20 5.77 -13.57
CA TYR A 307 7.90 4.58 -14.05
C TYR A 307 8.47 3.76 -12.87
N PHE A 308 9.13 4.39 -11.90
CA PHE A 308 9.65 3.73 -10.70
C PHE A 308 8.58 3.37 -9.67
N GLY A 309 7.55 4.21 -9.48
CA GLY A 309 6.44 3.96 -8.55
C GLY A 309 5.74 2.60 -8.77
N PRO A 310 5.23 2.30 -9.99
CA PRO A 310 4.65 1.00 -10.28
C PRO A 310 5.68 -0.15 -10.21
N LEU A 311 6.95 0.11 -10.52
CA LEU A 311 8.00 -0.89 -10.36
C LEU A 311 8.18 -1.26 -8.88
N ALA A 312 8.28 -0.28 -7.99
CA ALA A 312 8.34 -0.50 -6.54
C ALA A 312 7.10 -1.26 -6.02
N ALA A 313 5.91 -0.96 -6.54
CA ALA A 313 4.67 -1.64 -6.18
C ALA A 313 4.67 -3.14 -6.54
N VAL A 314 5.22 -3.52 -7.70
CA VAL A 314 5.32 -4.94 -8.05
C VAL A 314 6.38 -5.70 -7.24
N TYR A 315 7.48 -5.06 -6.86
CA TYR A 315 8.43 -5.67 -5.90
C TYR A 315 7.80 -5.83 -4.50
N PHE A 316 6.84 -4.98 -4.14
CA PHE A 316 6.06 -5.16 -2.91
C PHE A 316 5.11 -6.37 -3.01
N HIS A 317 4.38 -6.57 -4.12
CA HIS A 317 3.64 -7.82 -4.36
C HIS A 317 4.56 -9.06 -4.35
N PHE A 318 5.77 -8.98 -4.91
CA PHE A 318 6.74 -10.07 -4.88
C PHE A 318 7.28 -10.33 -3.46
N ASN A 319 7.40 -9.29 -2.64
CA ASN A 319 7.64 -9.43 -1.20
C ASN A 319 6.49 -10.17 -0.50
N ASP A 320 5.23 -9.92 -0.83
CA ASP A 320 4.11 -10.70 -0.27
C ASP A 320 4.11 -12.16 -0.71
N ILE A 321 4.52 -12.47 -1.95
CA ILE A 321 4.78 -13.86 -2.38
C ILE A 321 5.82 -14.53 -1.48
N ASN A 322 6.92 -13.82 -1.18
CA ASN A 322 7.97 -14.31 -0.29
C ASN A 322 7.47 -14.44 1.16
N ARG A 323 6.69 -13.48 1.66
CA ARG A 323 6.11 -13.44 3.01
C ARG A 323 5.15 -14.61 3.23
N LEU A 324 4.23 -14.84 2.28
CA LEU A 324 3.30 -15.97 2.30
C LEU A 324 4.02 -17.33 2.31
N ALA A 325 5.16 -17.45 1.61
CA ALA A 325 5.97 -18.65 1.63
C ALA A 325 6.67 -18.88 2.98
N VAL A 326 7.30 -17.83 3.54
CA VAL A 326 8.01 -17.92 4.84
C VAL A 326 7.03 -18.18 5.98
N ASN A 327 5.92 -17.45 6.05
CA ASN A 327 4.91 -17.60 7.10
C ASN A 327 4.32 -19.01 7.15
N ASN A 328 4.27 -19.71 6.02
CA ASN A 328 3.66 -21.04 5.88
C ASN A 328 4.68 -22.17 5.66
N ALA A 329 5.97 -21.92 5.91
CA ALA A 329 7.00 -22.96 5.91
C ALA A 329 6.86 -23.90 7.14
N GLU A 330 6.34 -23.38 8.25
CA GLU A 330 6.25 -24.07 9.54
C GLU A 330 4.79 -24.35 9.96
N THR A 331 4.58 -25.37 10.79
CA THR A 331 3.23 -25.87 11.15
C THR A 331 2.33 -24.87 11.86
N TYR A 332 2.90 -23.80 12.43
CA TYR A 332 2.16 -22.71 13.08
C TYR A 332 1.72 -21.59 12.13
N GLY A 333 2.08 -21.68 10.84
CA GLY A 333 1.75 -20.68 9.84
C GLY A 333 0.24 -20.49 9.66
N PRO A 334 -0.25 -19.24 9.50
CA PRO A 334 -1.68 -18.92 9.50
C PRO A 334 -2.47 -19.60 8.37
N GLN A 335 -1.82 -19.96 7.26
CA GLN A 335 -2.39 -20.74 6.16
C GLN A 335 -1.71 -22.11 5.93
N TYR A 336 -0.81 -22.55 6.82
CA TYR A 336 0.04 -23.74 6.65
C TYR A 336 -0.77 -24.98 6.20
N LYS A 337 -1.92 -25.21 6.85
CA LYS A 337 -2.85 -26.31 6.57
C LYS A 337 -3.30 -26.39 5.10
N TYR A 338 -3.35 -25.26 4.41
CA TYR A 338 -3.90 -25.14 3.06
C TYR A 338 -2.84 -24.76 2.01
N TYR A 339 -1.72 -24.13 2.43
CA TYR A 339 -0.71 -23.54 1.56
C TYR A 339 -0.22 -24.49 0.47
N SER A 340 0.35 -25.65 0.85
CA SER A 340 0.90 -26.62 -0.10
C SER A 340 -0.13 -27.13 -1.11
N GLN A 341 -1.36 -27.43 -0.67
CA GLN A 341 -2.42 -27.92 -1.54
C GLN A 341 -2.96 -26.82 -2.47
N CYS A 342 -3.02 -25.57 -2.01
CA CYS A 342 -3.33 -24.42 -2.86
C CYS A 342 -2.28 -24.23 -3.96
N MET A 343 -0.99 -24.17 -3.61
CA MET A 343 0.09 -24.03 -4.58
C MET A 343 0.12 -25.20 -5.59
N SER A 344 -0.19 -26.41 -5.13
CA SER A 344 -0.36 -27.59 -6.01
C SER A 344 -1.57 -27.47 -6.94
N ASN A 345 -2.68 -26.84 -6.52
CA ASN A 345 -3.84 -26.60 -7.37
C ASN A 345 -3.60 -25.47 -8.38
N LEU A 346 -2.87 -24.41 -7.99
CA LEU A 346 -2.45 -23.32 -8.89
C LEU A 346 -1.43 -23.77 -9.97
N ALA A 347 -0.89 -24.99 -9.85
CA ALA A 347 -0.04 -25.64 -10.85
C ALA A 347 -0.80 -26.59 -11.80
N LYS A 348 -2.15 -26.60 -11.78
CA LYS A 348 -2.97 -27.48 -12.63
C LYS A 348 -3.53 -26.72 -13.82
N ALA A 349 -3.55 -27.34 -14.99
CA ALA A 349 -4.04 -26.74 -16.24
C ALA A 349 -5.42 -26.01 -16.18
N PRO A 350 -6.42 -26.42 -15.37
CA PRO A 350 -7.68 -25.67 -15.26
C PRO A 350 -7.56 -24.30 -14.56
N THR A 351 -6.42 -23.94 -13.95
CA THR A 351 -6.15 -22.55 -13.55
C THR A 351 -5.66 -21.68 -14.72
N GLY A 352 -6.01 -22.04 -15.95
CA GLY A 352 -5.94 -21.15 -17.11
C GLY A 352 -7.18 -20.26 -17.26
N ASP A 353 -8.29 -20.56 -16.57
CA ASP A 353 -9.49 -19.72 -16.59
C ASP A 353 -9.52 -18.66 -15.47
N ASP A 354 -10.35 -17.65 -15.67
CA ASP A 354 -10.43 -16.45 -14.83
C ASP A 354 -11.03 -16.69 -13.43
N VAL A 355 -11.72 -17.81 -13.24
CA VAL A 355 -12.42 -18.16 -12.00
C VAL A 355 -11.50 -19.00 -11.10
N HIS A 356 -10.83 -20.01 -11.66
CA HIS A 356 -9.96 -20.92 -10.93
C HIS A 356 -8.53 -20.40 -10.77
N ASN A 357 -8.04 -19.53 -11.66
CA ASN A 357 -6.84 -18.78 -11.36
C ASN A 357 -7.18 -17.67 -10.37
N MET A 358 -6.89 -17.89 -9.08
CA MET A 358 -7.13 -16.90 -8.01
C MET A 358 -5.84 -16.29 -7.44
N TYR A 359 -4.69 -16.49 -8.09
CA TYR A 359 -3.42 -16.14 -7.46
C TYR A 359 -3.31 -14.62 -7.25
N ASP A 360 -3.76 -13.82 -8.23
CA ASP A 360 -3.92 -12.38 -8.10
C ASP A 360 -4.81 -11.99 -6.90
N MET A 361 -5.91 -12.70 -6.62
CA MET A 361 -6.77 -12.39 -5.47
C MET A 361 -6.04 -12.62 -4.14
N ILE A 362 -5.23 -13.68 -4.05
CA ILE A 362 -4.35 -13.94 -2.90
C ILE A 362 -3.30 -12.83 -2.76
N LEU A 363 -2.70 -12.37 -3.86
CA LEU A 363 -1.66 -11.33 -3.81
C LEU A 363 -2.21 -9.95 -3.48
N ASN A 364 -3.37 -9.59 -4.02
CA ASN A 364 -4.05 -8.34 -3.73
C ASN A 364 -4.57 -8.31 -2.29
N ALA A 365 -5.22 -9.38 -1.83
CA ALA A 365 -5.60 -9.49 -0.42
C ALA A 365 -4.39 -9.42 0.53
N ALA A 366 -3.22 -9.96 0.15
CA ALA A 366 -2.01 -9.89 0.97
C ALA A 366 -1.46 -8.47 1.02
N TYR A 367 -1.44 -7.78 -0.12
CA TYR A 367 -1.02 -6.39 -0.25
C TYR A 367 -1.88 -5.44 0.61
N ASN A 368 -3.21 -5.54 0.50
CA ASN A 368 -4.11 -4.62 1.18
C ASN A 368 -4.37 -4.97 2.67
N ALA A 369 -4.54 -6.27 2.98
CA ALA A 369 -4.98 -6.73 4.31
C ALA A 369 -3.85 -7.34 5.16
N GLY A 370 -2.68 -7.57 4.57
CA GLY A 370 -1.57 -8.29 5.19
C GLY A 370 -1.75 -9.81 5.19
N THR A 371 -0.63 -10.53 5.27
CA THR A 371 -0.55 -11.99 5.13
C THR A 371 -1.12 -12.80 6.30
N TYR A 372 -1.52 -12.15 7.40
CA TYR A 372 -2.20 -12.78 8.54
C TYR A 372 -3.71 -12.48 8.59
N SER A 373 -4.24 -11.76 7.59
CA SER A 373 -5.67 -11.44 7.52
C SER A 373 -6.57 -12.69 7.44
N ILE A 374 -7.81 -12.53 7.88
CA ILE A 374 -8.82 -13.59 7.84
C ILE A 374 -9.12 -13.97 6.39
N ILE A 375 -9.28 -12.97 5.52
CA ILE A 375 -9.56 -13.17 4.09
C ILE A 375 -8.49 -14.02 3.38
N ILE A 376 -7.21 -13.86 3.71
CA ILE A 376 -6.13 -14.69 3.15
C ILE A 376 -6.27 -16.15 3.60
N GLY A 377 -6.65 -16.39 4.86
CA GLY A 377 -6.95 -17.73 5.35
C GLY A 377 -8.10 -18.41 4.59
N ASP A 378 -9.14 -17.64 4.26
CA ASP A 378 -10.26 -18.12 3.44
C ASP A 378 -9.87 -18.38 1.98
N TYR A 379 -9.07 -17.49 1.36
CA TYR A 379 -8.64 -17.67 -0.03
C TYR A 379 -7.76 -18.92 -0.17
N TYR A 380 -6.78 -19.13 0.72
CA TYR A 380 -5.98 -20.36 0.73
C TYR A 380 -6.82 -21.62 0.98
N ARG A 381 -7.83 -21.57 1.86
CA ARG A 381 -8.78 -22.67 2.08
C ARG A 381 -9.54 -23.02 0.81
N VAL A 382 -10.17 -22.03 0.15
CA VAL A 382 -10.91 -22.25 -1.10
C VAL A 382 -9.99 -22.74 -2.20
N CYS A 383 -8.81 -22.12 -2.37
CA CYS A 383 -7.77 -22.56 -3.30
C CYS A 383 -7.36 -24.03 -3.12
N ALA A 384 -7.17 -24.49 -1.88
CA ALA A 384 -6.83 -25.88 -1.58
C ALA A 384 -7.98 -26.85 -1.89
N GLY A 385 -9.23 -26.42 -1.75
CA GLY A 385 -10.42 -27.24 -1.96
C GLY A 385 -11.09 -27.11 -3.34
N MET A 386 -10.67 -26.19 -4.22
CA MET A 386 -11.44 -25.80 -5.42
C MET A 386 -11.67 -26.91 -6.45
N TYR A 387 -10.88 -27.99 -6.42
CA TYR A 387 -11.06 -29.18 -7.26
C TYR A 387 -11.52 -30.43 -6.49
N GLY A 388 -11.98 -30.25 -5.25
CA GLY A 388 -12.51 -31.34 -4.42
C GLY A 388 -14.02 -31.51 -4.54
N THR A 389 -14.60 -32.26 -3.60
CA THR A 389 -16.06 -32.43 -3.44
C THR A 389 -16.61 -31.65 -2.24
N GLY A 390 -15.81 -30.75 -1.66
CA GLY A 390 -16.19 -29.90 -0.53
C GLY A 390 -16.96 -28.64 -0.97
N VAL A 391 -17.32 -27.80 0.00
CA VAL A 391 -18.00 -26.52 -0.29
C VAL A 391 -17.12 -25.59 -1.11
N GLU A 392 -15.80 -25.65 -0.91
CA GLU A 392 -14.76 -24.88 -1.59
C GLU A 392 -14.86 -24.94 -3.12
N ALA A 393 -15.19 -26.12 -3.68
CA ALA A 393 -15.37 -26.33 -5.12
C ALA A 393 -16.56 -25.55 -5.71
N THR A 394 -17.49 -25.07 -4.87
CA THR A 394 -18.53 -24.10 -5.27
C THR A 394 -18.16 -22.67 -4.95
N GLN A 395 -17.43 -22.43 -3.84
CA GLN A 395 -17.07 -21.10 -3.35
C GLN A 395 -16.11 -20.36 -4.28
N ILE A 396 -15.26 -21.10 -5.01
CA ILE A 396 -14.37 -20.55 -6.05
C ILE A 396 -15.12 -19.61 -7.02
N ASN A 397 -16.31 -20.02 -7.47
CA ASN A 397 -17.17 -19.27 -8.40
C ASN A 397 -17.80 -18.00 -7.78
N SER A 398 -17.57 -17.73 -6.50
CA SER A 398 -18.11 -16.55 -5.80
C SER A 398 -17.03 -15.62 -5.26
N LEU A 399 -15.74 -15.99 -5.36
CA LEU A 399 -14.64 -15.15 -4.85
C LEU A 399 -14.48 -13.85 -5.65
N GLY A 400 -14.56 -13.93 -6.97
CA GLY A 400 -14.51 -12.77 -7.86
C GLY A 400 -15.89 -12.15 -8.16
N ASP A 401 -16.98 -12.68 -7.61
CA ASP A 401 -18.34 -12.33 -8.08
C ASP A 401 -18.76 -10.91 -7.65
N TYR A 402 -18.76 -10.00 -8.63
CA TYR A 402 -19.14 -8.59 -8.49
C TYR A 402 -20.64 -8.38 -8.23
N SER A 403 -21.49 -9.40 -8.46
CA SER A 403 -22.93 -9.29 -8.25
C SER A 403 -23.34 -9.48 -6.78
N LEU A 404 -22.44 -10.01 -5.95
CA LEU A 404 -22.69 -10.27 -4.53
C LEU A 404 -22.47 -9.01 -3.68
N SER A 405 -23.52 -8.62 -2.93
CA SER A 405 -23.35 -7.69 -1.81
C SER A 405 -22.47 -8.30 -0.73
N ASP A 406 -21.82 -7.48 0.10
CA ASP A 406 -20.89 -7.98 1.13
C ASP A 406 -21.52 -9.00 2.08
N THR A 407 -22.80 -8.84 2.43
CA THR A 407 -23.54 -9.85 3.21
C THR A 407 -23.66 -11.18 2.47
N GLN A 408 -23.97 -11.15 1.17
CA GLN A 408 -24.07 -12.36 0.35
C GLN A 408 -22.69 -12.99 0.13
N TYR A 409 -21.66 -12.17 -0.09
CA TYR A 409 -20.27 -12.61 -0.21
C TYR A 409 -19.78 -13.30 1.05
N GLN A 410 -19.97 -12.67 2.21
CA GLN A 410 -19.62 -13.23 3.52
C GLN A 410 -20.26 -14.62 3.71
N GLN A 411 -21.56 -14.74 3.41
CA GLN A 411 -22.31 -15.99 3.51
C GLN A 411 -21.85 -17.05 2.49
N LYS A 412 -21.61 -16.66 1.24
CA LYS A 412 -21.16 -17.55 0.16
C LYS A 412 -19.79 -18.14 0.45
N ILE A 413 -18.81 -17.29 0.80
CA ILE A 413 -17.43 -17.68 1.07
C ILE A 413 -17.29 -18.32 2.46
N GLY A 414 -18.20 -18.01 3.39
CA GLY A 414 -18.13 -18.44 4.79
C GLY A 414 -17.05 -17.69 5.58
N THR A 415 -16.65 -16.51 5.12
CA THR A 415 -15.60 -15.72 5.76
C THR A 415 -16.08 -15.02 7.02
N LYS A 416 -15.14 -14.74 7.94
CA LYS A 416 -15.40 -14.00 9.19
C LYS A 416 -15.05 -12.51 9.11
N GLU A 417 -14.58 -12.04 7.96
CA GLU A 417 -14.43 -10.61 7.69
C GLU A 417 -15.77 -9.87 7.85
N ALA A 418 -15.74 -8.62 8.31
CA ALA A 418 -16.94 -7.84 8.58
C ALA A 418 -17.70 -7.46 7.29
N VAL A 419 -19.03 -7.43 7.33
CA VAL A 419 -19.87 -6.87 6.25
C VAL A 419 -19.59 -5.37 6.12
N GLY A 420 -19.38 -4.86 4.90
CA GLY A 420 -18.87 -3.51 4.67
C GLY A 420 -17.36 -3.37 4.99
N GLY A 421 -16.69 -4.47 5.30
CA GLY A 421 -15.25 -4.53 5.55
C GLY A 421 -14.46 -4.42 4.27
N THR A 422 -13.54 -3.45 4.26
CA THR A 422 -12.60 -3.12 3.19
C THR A 422 -12.01 -4.33 2.44
N PHE A 423 -11.56 -5.35 3.18
CA PHE A 423 -10.84 -6.51 2.62
C PHE A 423 -11.74 -7.51 1.88
N ILE A 424 -13.06 -7.46 2.09
CA ILE A 424 -14.05 -8.18 1.26
C ILE A 424 -14.23 -7.50 -0.11
N LEU A 425 -13.94 -6.20 -0.23
CA LEU A 425 -14.14 -5.41 -1.45
C LEU A 425 -12.88 -5.37 -2.32
N TYR A 426 -11.71 -5.04 -1.76
CA TYR A 426 -10.53 -4.64 -2.53
C TYR A 426 -10.05 -5.66 -3.60
N PRO A 427 -9.94 -6.98 -3.32
CA PRO A 427 -9.53 -7.94 -4.35
C PRO A 427 -10.55 -8.08 -5.50
N ARG A 428 -11.85 -7.89 -5.22
CA ARG A 428 -12.91 -7.88 -6.24
C ARG A 428 -12.92 -6.58 -7.04
N GLN A 429 -12.70 -5.45 -6.36
CA GLN A 429 -12.53 -4.13 -6.97
C GLN A 429 -11.37 -4.12 -7.98
N ILE A 430 -10.19 -4.62 -7.59
CA ILE A 430 -9.02 -4.69 -8.47
C ILE A 430 -9.32 -5.49 -9.75
N ARG A 431 -10.00 -6.63 -9.65
CA ARG A 431 -10.40 -7.41 -10.84
C ARG A 431 -11.41 -6.68 -11.73
N ILE A 432 -12.46 -6.07 -11.16
CA ILE A 432 -13.46 -5.35 -11.98
C ILE A 432 -12.86 -4.10 -12.66
N TYR A 433 -11.82 -3.48 -12.11
CA TYR A 433 -11.12 -2.39 -12.79
C TYR A 433 -10.43 -2.89 -14.06
N LEU A 434 -9.79 -4.06 -14.01
CA LEU A 434 -9.09 -4.66 -15.15
C LEU A 434 -10.07 -5.25 -16.18
N ASP A 435 -11.11 -5.94 -15.71
CA ASP A 435 -12.20 -6.42 -16.57
C ASP A 435 -12.86 -5.28 -17.38
N GLN A 436 -13.02 -4.09 -16.78
CA GLN A 436 -13.48 -2.88 -17.52
C GLN A 436 -12.50 -2.46 -18.61
N MET A 437 -11.18 -2.44 -18.34
CA MET A 437 -10.14 -2.13 -19.33
C MET A 437 -10.14 -3.09 -20.53
N TYR A 438 -10.62 -4.32 -20.33
CA TYR A 438 -10.67 -5.37 -21.34
C TYR A 438 -12.05 -5.54 -22.01
N ASN A 439 -13.07 -4.77 -21.60
CA ASN A 439 -14.50 -5.04 -21.89
C ASN A 439 -14.90 -6.51 -21.65
N LYS A 440 -14.43 -7.08 -20.55
CA LYS A 440 -14.52 -8.52 -20.24
C LYS A 440 -15.43 -8.75 -19.04
N GLU A 441 -16.62 -9.29 -19.26
CA GLU A 441 -17.56 -9.60 -18.18
C GLU A 441 -17.28 -10.96 -17.53
N THR A 442 -16.16 -11.10 -16.82
CA THR A 442 -15.81 -12.34 -16.09
C THR A 442 -16.89 -12.71 -15.07
N PHE A 443 -17.40 -11.70 -14.36
CA PHE A 443 -18.63 -11.78 -13.58
C PHE A 443 -19.55 -10.61 -13.98
N LYS A 444 -20.86 -10.73 -13.77
CA LYS A 444 -21.82 -9.70 -14.19
C LYS A 444 -21.78 -8.50 -13.25
N SER A 445 -21.75 -7.30 -13.82
CA SER A 445 -21.85 -6.03 -13.09
C SER A 445 -22.41 -4.92 -13.97
N ASN A 446 -23.04 -3.91 -13.36
CA ASN A 446 -23.53 -2.71 -14.05
C ASN A 446 -22.39 -1.73 -14.41
N ALA A 447 -21.15 -2.00 -13.97
CA ALA A 447 -19.98 -1.18 -14.33
C ALA A 447 -19.58 -1.35 -15.81
N PHE A 448 -19.98 -2.46 -16.44
CA PHE A 448 -19.68 -2.73 -17.84
C PHE A 448 -20.63 -1.95 -18.74
N ASN A 449 -20.10 -0.90 -19.36
CA ASN A 449 -20.78 -0.07 -20.36
C ASN A 449 -20.32 -0.37 -21.81
N GLY A 450 -19.34 -1.27 -21.98
CA GLY A 450 -18.77 -1.66 -23.27
C GLY A 450 -18.08 -0.55 -24.06
N ASN A 451 -17.79 0.61 -23.44
CA ASN A 451 -17.31 1.80 -24.13
C ASN A 451 -15.81 2.07 -23.98
N VAL A 452 -15.14 1.32 -23.09
CA VAL A 452 -13.71 1.48 -22.81
C VAL A 452 -12.91 1.05 -24.03
N LYS A 453 -11.97 1.90 -24.45
CA LYS A 453 -11.00 1.58 -25.51
C LYS A 453 -9.63 2.03 -25.04
N ILE A 454 -8.66 1.15 -25.16
CA ILE A 454 -7.27 1.41 -24.80
C ILE A 454 -6.42 0.74 -25.88
N ASP A 455 -5.97 1.53 -26.84
CA ASP A 455 -5.21 1.09 -28.00
C ASP A 455 -3.77 1.60 -27.84
N LEU A 456 -2.85 0.66 -27.64
CA LEU A 456 -1.47 0.95 -27.26
C LEU A 456 -0.55 0.86 -28.48
N SER A 457 0.18 1.94 -28.73
CA SER A 457 1.20 2.00 -29.78
C SER A 457 2.44 1.22 -29.34
N VAL A 458 2.97 0.36 -30.22
CA VAL A 458 4.24 -0.34 -29.96
C VAL A 458 5.42 0.64 -29.85
N ALA A 459 5.37 1.81 -30.51
CA ALA A 459 6.38 2.86 -30.33
C ALA A 459 6.36 3.46 -28.92
N ASP A 460 5.17 3.76 -28.40
CA ASP A 460 4.98 4.30 -27.05
C ASP A 460 5.34 3.23 -26.02
N THR A 461 4.97 1.98 -26.29
CA THR A 461 5.33 0.83 -25.46
C THR A 461 6.85 0.68 -25.36
N LYS A 462 7.59 0.82 -26.46
CA LYS A 462 9.05 0.86 -26.44
C LYS A 462 9.57 2.01 -25.57
N ALA A 463 9.08 3.24 -25.77
CA ALA A 463 9.56 4.41 -25.05
C ALA A 463 9.31 4.32 -23.53
N VAL A 464 8.12 3.85 -23.13
CA VAL A 464 7.78 3.63 -21.72
C VAL A 464 8.55 2.46 -21.14
N PHE A 465 8.67 1.33 -21.85
CA PHE A 465 9.52 0.20 -21.43
C PHE A 465 10.94 0.66 -21.17
N THR A 466 11.54 1.43 -22.09
CA THR A 466 12.88 2.00 -21.92
C THR A 466 12.95 2.84 -20.64
N ASN A 467 12.01 3.75 -20.39
CA ASN A 467 12.01 4.56 -19.17
C ASN A 467 11.88 3.73 -17.88
N VAL A 468 10.99 2.73 -17.83
CA VAL A 468 10.87 1.82 -16.68
C VAL A 468 12.15 1.01 -16.47
N MET A 469 12.83 0.62 -17.55
CA MET A 469 14.07 -0.15 -17.45
C MET A 469 15.28 0.71 -17.09
N LEU A 470 15.35 1.98 -17.49
CA LEU A 470 16.39 2.91 -17.00
C LEU A 470 16.39 2.98 -15.46
N ASP A 471 15.20 2.95 -14.86
CA ASP A 471 14.99 2.97 -13.42
C ASP A 471 15.42 1.66 -12.70
N VAL A 472 15.76 0.60 -13.45
CA VAL A 472 16.33 -0.66 -12.95
C VAL A 472 17.85 -0.56 -12.82
N ALA A 473 18.39 -0.99 -11.68
CA ALA A 473 19.82 -1.13 -11.44
C ALA A 473 20.25 -2.60 -11.36
N TYR A 474 21.49 -2.90 -11.76
CA TYR A 474 22.05 -4.25 -11.71
C TYR A 474 23.55 -4.23 -11.43
N GLN A 475 24.10 -5.35 -10.96
CA GLN A 475 25.54 -5.51 -10.76
C GLN A 475 26.18 -6.17 -11.98
N HIS A 476 27.22 -5.52 -12.53
CA HIS A 476 28.00 -6.04 -13.66
C HIS A 476 29.46 -5.65 -13.53
N GLY A 477 30.40 -6.59 -13.70
CA GLY A 477 31.84 -6.32 -13.60
C GLY A 477 32.31 -5.79 -12.23
N GLY A 478 31.48 -5.87 -11.19
CA GLY A 478 31.72 -5.25 -9.87
C GLY A 478 31.14 -3.83 -9.71
N GLU A 479 30.63 -3.23 -10.79
CA GLU A 479 29.92 -1.95 -10.75
C GLU A 479 28.42 -2.15 -10.48
N TYR A 480 27.77 -1.13 -9.92
CA TYR A 480 26.33 -1.10 -9.65
C TYR A 480 25.67 0.07 -10.38
N SER A 481 25.15 -0.23 -11.55
CA SER A 481 24.77 0.76 -12.56
C SER A 481 23.30 0.61 -12.95
N TYR A 482 22.69 1.70 -13.37
CA TYR A 482 21.38 1.66 -14.02
C TYR A 482 21.52 0.99 -15.39
N VAL A 483 20.47 0.33 -15.87
CA VAL A 483 20.41 -0.19 -17.25
C VAL A 483 20.55 0.97 -18.24
N SER A 484 21.27 0.76 -19.34
CA SER A 484 21.42 1.79 -20.36
C SER A 484 20.21 1.83 -21.31
N GLN A 485 19.94 3.01 -21.89
CA GLN A 485 18.92 3.16 -22.93
C GLN A 485 19.13 2.14 -24.08
N ALA A 486 20.38 1.94 -24.50
CA ALA A 486 20.71 1.04 -25.59
C ALA A 486 20.38 -0.43 -25.29
N ASP A 487 20.60 -0.88 -24.06
CA ASP A 487 20.30 -2.27 -23.64
C ASP A 487 18.78 -2.52 -23.56
N ALA A 488 18.04 -1.56 -22.98
CA ALA A 488 16.59 -1.63 -22.90
C ALA A 488 15.93 -1.57 -24.28
N GLU A 489 16.37 -0.65 -25.16
CA GLU A 489 15.86 -0.56 -26.53
C GLU A 489 16.17 -1.80 -27.36
N LYS A 490 17.38 -2.36 -27.24
CA LYS A 490 17.78 -3.60 -27.90
C LYS A 490 16.88 -4.77 -27.49
N ALA A 491 16.68 -4.97 -26.18
CA ALA A 491 15.84 -6.04 -25.67
C ALA A 491 14.39 -5.96 -26.19
N PHE A 492 13.88 -4.74 -26.32
CA PHE A 492 12.55 -4.48 -26.88
C PHE A 492 12.48 -4.69 -28.40
N ASP A 493 13.49 -4.28 -29.18
CA ASP A 493 13.53 -4.51 -30.64
C ASP A 493 13.63 -6.00 -30.99
N GLU A 494 14.38 -6.77 -30.21
CA GLU A 494 14.42 -8.24 -30.29
C GLU A 494 13.02 -8.84 -30.01
N ALA A 495 12.29 -8.29 -29.04
CA ALA A 495 10.92 -8.70 -28.72
C ALA A 495 9.90 -8.33 -29.81
N MET A 496 10.00 -7.13 -30.38
CA MET A 496 9.19 -6.68 -31.52
C MET A 496 9.37 -7.61 -32.73
N THR A 497 10.62 -7.97 -33.02
CA THR A 497 10.98 -8.90 -34.10
C THR A 497 10.34 -10.26 -33.88
N LYS A 498 10.49 -10.83 -32.67
CA LYS A 498 9.91 -12.13 -32.27
C LYS A 498 8.37 -12.12 -32.31
N ALA A 499 7.74 -11.03 -31.92
CA ALA A 499 6.28 -10.88 -31.94
C ALA A 499 5.70 -10.56 -33.34
N GLY A 500 6.54 -10.27 -34.34
CA GLY A 500 6.07 -9.83 -35.66
C GLY A 500 5.24 -8.55 -35.56
N VAL A 501 5.78 -7.53 -34.90
CA VAL A 501 5.22 -6.18 -34.78
C VAL A 501 6.26 -5.12 -35.15
N ASN A 502 5.81 -3.90 -35.39
CA ASN A 502 6.67 -2.75 -35.68
C ASN A 502 6.15 -1.48 -34.99
N SER A 503 6.90 -0.39 -35.02
CA SER A 503 6.57 0.88 -34.33
C SER A 503 5.29 1.59 -34.81
N ASN A 504 4.63 1.11 -35.86
CA ASN A 504 3.33 1.59 -36.32
C ASN A 504 2.18 0.64 -35.93
N THR A 505 2.47 -0.45 -35.23
CA THR A 505 1.47 -1.41 -34.75
C THR A 505 0.75 -0.83 -33.53
N MET A 506 -0.58 -0.92 -33.56
CA MET A 506 -1.45 -0.67 -32.42
C MET A 506 -1.95 -2.01 -31.88
N LEU A 507 -2.08 -2.14 -30.56
CA LEU A 507 -2.61 -3.33 -29.88
C LEU A 507 -3.68 -2.88 -28.88
N SER A 508 -4.92 -3.33 -29.07
CA SER A 508 -6.03 -3.00 -28.19
C SER A 508 -6.07 -3.92 -26.97
N LEU A 509 -6.18 -3.36 -25.76
CA LEU A 509 -6.42 -4.16 -24.55
C LEU A 509 -7.82 -4.80 -24.54
N ALA A 510 -8.78 -4.23 -25.28
CA ALA A 510 -10.13 -4.79 -25.39
C ALA A 510 -10.21 -6.04 -26.30
N ASN A 511 -9.27 -6.18 -27.25
CA ASN A 511 -9.18 -7.37 -28.10
C ASN A 511 -8.29 -8.41 -27.43
N SER A 512 -8.82 -9.60 -27.12
CA SER A 512 -8.06 -10.65 -26.41
C SER A 512 -6.81 -11.12 -27.15
N ALA A 513 -6.85 -11.23 -28.48
CA ALA A 513 -5.71 -11.68 -29.28
C ALA A 513 -4.62 -10.59 -29.39
N GLU A 514 -5.01 -9.32 -29.47
CA GLU A 514 -4.05 -8.20 -29.48
C GLU A 514 -3.46 -7.96 -28.08
N ARG A 515 -4.26 -8.10 -27.03
CA ARG A 515 -3.82 -8.07 -25.63
C ARG A 515 -2.84 -9.21 -25.32
N GLU A 516 -3.12 -10.43 -25.76
CA GLU A 516 -2.15 -11.53 -25.66
C GLU A 516 -0.85 -11.22 -26.42
N LYS A 517 -0.95 -10.60 -27.61
CA LYS A 517 0.23 -10.17 -28.37
C LYS A 517 1.03 -9.09 -27.65
N PHE A 518 0.36 -8.16 -26.95
CA PHE A 518 0.98 -7.14 -26.09
C PHE A 518 1.68 -7.79 -24.88
N PHE A 519 1.04 -8.74 -24.20
CA PHE A 519 1.66 -9.48 -23.10
C PHE A 519 2.88 -10.28 -23.55
N ASN A 520 2.80 -10.99 -24.69
CA ASN A 520 3.92 -11.73 -25.27
C ASN A 520 5.10 -10.84 -25.69
N LEU A 521 4.82 -9.59 -26.10
CA LEU A 521 5.82 -8.56 -26.39
C LEU A 521 6.54 -8.12 -25.11
N LEU A 522 5.79 -7.78 -24.05
CA LEU A 522 6.36 -7.41 -22.75
C LEU A 522 7.17 -8.55 -22.13
N ASP A 523 6.61 -9.77 -22.10
CA ASP A 523 7.29 -10.99 -21.63
C ASP A 523 8.63 -11.20 -22.33
N SER A 524 8.64 -11.06 -23.65
CA SER A 524 9.88 -11.21 -24.43
C SER A 524 10.87 -10.08 -24.18
N ALA A 525 10.41 -8.83 -24.01
CA ALA A 525 11.30 -7.69 -23.76
C ALA A 525 11.98 -7.77 -22.38
N VAL A 526 11.23 -8.14 -21.33
CA VAL A 526 11.76 -8.36 -19.98
C VAL A 526 12.78 -9.52 -19.98
N ALA A 527 12.42 -10.67 -20.57
CA ALA A 527 13.31 -11.83 -20.64
C ALA A 527 14.56 -11.61 -21.52
N ASN A 528 14.44 -10.84 -22.61
CA ASN A 528 15.58 -10.47 -23.43
C ASN A 528 16.55 -9.57 -22.65
N LEU A 529 16.06 -8.65 -21.83
CA LEU A 529 16.91 -7.73 -21.06
C LEU A 529 17.70 -8.48 -19.98
N SER A 530 17.04 -9.33 -19.19
CA SER A 530 17.68 -10.15 -18.16
C SER A 530 18.71 -11.12 -18.76
N ALA A 531 18.39 -11.75 -19.90
CA ALA A 531 19.31 -12.62 -20.64
C ALA A 531 20.51 -11.88 -21.25
N ASN A 532 20.30 -10.72 -21.88
CA ASN A 532 21.36 -9.92 -22.50
C ASN A 532 22.36 -9.39 -21.45
N LEU A 533 21.85 -8.89 -20.31
CA LEU A 533 22.66 -8.31 -19.24
C LEU A 533 23.11 -9.31 -18.16
N LYS A 534 22.57 -10.53 -18.18
CA LYS A 534 22.90 -11.67 -17.31
C LYS A 534 22.64 -11.39 -15.82
N PHE A 535 21.46 -10.84 -15.51
CA PHE A 535 20.98 -10.64 -14.14
C PHE A 535 19.56 -11.23 -13.98
N SER A 536 19.11 -11.36 -12.73
CA SER A 536 17.70 -11.66 -12.40
C SER A 536 17.06 -10.42 -11.78
N PHE A 537 15.80 -10.16 -12.14
CA PHE A 537 14.99 -9.13 -11.49
C PHE A 537 14.72 -9.47 -10.01
N ALA A 538 14.59 -10.76 -9.68
CA ALA A 538 14.39 -11.24 -8.31
C ALA A 538 15.69 -11.23 -7.45
N ALA A 539 16.83 -10.75 -7.98
CA ALA A 539 18.09 -10.72 -7.26
C ALA A 539 18.04 -9.81 -6.02
N VAL A 540 18.54 -10.33 -4.90
CA VAL A 540 18.54 -9.65 -3.59
C VAL A 540 19.95 -9.56 -3.00
N THR A 541 20.16 -8.54 -2.17
CA THR A 541 21.34 -8.33 -1.32
C THR A 541 20.93 -8.17 0.15
N GLN A 542 21.86 -8.41 1.07
CA GLN A 542 21.68 -8.20 2.52
C GLN A 542 22.41 -6.95 3.04
N THR A 543 23.11 -6.23 2.16
CA THR A 543 23.83 -4.98 2.46
C THR A 543 23.64 -3.98 1.33
N THR A 544 23.78 -2.68 1.63
CA THR A 544 23.69 -1.61 0.61
C THR A 544 24.83 -1.71 -0.40
N ILE A 545 24.49 -1.76 -1.68
CA ILE A 545 25.45 -1.84 -2.78
C ILE A 545 25.90 -0.43 -3.18
N GLY A 546 27.22 -0.22 -3.26
CA GLY A 546 27.80 1.06 -3.69
C GLY A 546 27.61 2.22 -2.71
N GLY A 547 26.91 2.01 -1.59
CA GLY A 547 26.97 2.93 -0.46
C GLY A 547 28.40 3.03 0.05
N THR A 548 28.78 4.21 0.54
CA THR A 548 29.93 4.28 1.45
C THR A 548 29.62 3.34 2.61
N THR A 549 30.51 2.37 2.89
CA THR A 549 30.54 1.74 4.21
C THR A 549 30.45 2.88 5.21
N PRO A 550 29.50 2.88 6.17
CA PRO A 550 29.28 4.05 7.00
C PRO A 550 30.60 4.38 7.70
N THR A 551 31.26 5.46 7.24
CA THR A 551 32.30 6.13 8.00
C THR A 551 31.63 6.43 9.32
N PRO A 552 32.08 5.84 10.43
CA PRO A 552 31.36 5.97 11.69
C PRO A 552 31.22 7.46 11.96
N THR A 553 29.98 7.94 11.98
CA THR A 553 29.66 9.30 12.42
C THR A 553 30.44 9.53 13.71
N PRO A 554 31.17 10.65 13.88
CA PRO A 554 31.87 10.93 15.12
C PRO A 554 30.87 11.25 16.23
N THR A 555 30.16 10.22 16.70
CA THR A 555 29.89 10.06 18.13
C THR A 555 31.22 10.29 18.83
N THR A 556 31.25 11.23 19.76
CA THR A 556 32.44 11.62 20.54
C THR A 556 33.25 10.38 20.91
N THR A 557 34.45 10.26 20.33
CA THR A 557 35.25 9.03 20.31
C THR A 557 35.22 8.32 21.65
N PRO A 558 34.57 7.14 21.76
CA PRO A 558 34.92 6.21 22.81
C PRO A 558 36.37 5.80 22.53
N THR A 559 37.29 6.29 23.35
CA THR A 559 38.68 5.85 23.41
C THR A 559 38.74 4.32 23.24
N PRO A 560 39.70 3.75 22.48
CA PRO A 560 39.80 2.31 22.29
C PRO A 560 39.79 1.57 23.63
N GLY A 561 38.62 1.00 23.94
CA GLY A 561 38.31 0.37 25.22
C GLY A 561 38.90 -1.03 25.31
N GLY A 562 40.22 -1.10 25.47
CA GLY A 562 40.80 -2.20 26.24
C GLY A 562 40.23 -2.19 27.67
N ASN A 563 40.38 -3.31 28.37
CA ASN A 563 39.86 -3.61 29.72
C ASN A 563 38.45 -4.22 29.73
N CYS A 564 38.35 -5.50 29.38
CA CYS A 564 37.45 -6.37 30.14
C CYS A 564 37.86 -6.33 31.64
N PRO A 565 36.93 -6.40 32.60
CA PRO A 565 37.27 -6.19 34.00
C PRO A 565 38.25 -7.27 34.48
N THR A 566 39.40 -6.86 35.03
CA THR A 566 40.42 -7.78 35.57
C THR A 566 39.89 -8.63 36.74
N THR A 567 38.76 -8.22 37.33
CA THR A 567 38.09 -8.87 38.47
C THR A 567 36.60 -9.14 38.21
N ALA A 568 36.18 -9.41 36.96
CA ALA A 568 34.79 -9.79 36.70
C ALA A 568 34.45 -11.11 37.44
N PRO A 569 33.29 -11.20 38.10
CA PRO A 569 32.90 -12.43 38.79
C PRO A 569 32.65 -13.56 37.78
N VAL A 570 33.02 -14.79 38.15
CA VAL A 570 32.69 -16.00 37.38
C VAL A 570 31.24 -16.37 37.69
N TYR A 571 30.38 -16.48 36.67
CA TYR A 571 29.00 -16.91 36.86
C TYR A 571 28.98 -18.34 37.46
N PRO A 572 28.17 -18.62 38.50
CA PRO A 572 27.07 -17.82 39.05
C PRO A 572 27.40 -16.96 40.29
N ALA A 573 28.68 -16.73 40.63
CA ALA A 573 29.05 -15.93 41.79
C ALA A 573 28.57 -14.47 41.64
N GLY A 574 27.85 -13.95 42.62
CA GLY A 574 27.18 -12.64 42.54
C GLY A 574 25.74 -12.68 42.05
N ARG A 575 25.12 -13.86 41.85
CA ARG A 575 23.68 -13.98 41.65
C ARG A 575 22.89 -13.18 42.71
N ASN A 576 21.86 -12.47 42.26
CA ASN A 576 21.07 -11.42 42.93
C ASN A 576 21.70 -10.01 42.98
N SER A 577 22.91 -9.78 42.46
CA SER A 577 23.49 -8.43 42.32
C SER A 577 23.70 -7.96 40.87
N TYR A 578 23.43 -8.81 39.87
CA TYR A 578 23.63 -8.43 38.47
C TYR A 578 22.57 -7.41 38.01
N VAL A 579 23.00 -6.28 37.49
CA VAL A 579 22.15 -5.27 36.83
C VAL A 579 22.42 -5.25 35.32
N SER A 580 21.56 -4.57 34.55
CA SER A 580 21.80 -4.28 33.12
C SER A 580 23.24 -3.77 32.90
N GLY A 581 23.99 -4.39 32.00
CA GLY A 581 25.39 -4.04 31.74
C GLY A 581 26.43 -4.74 32.63
N THR A 582 26.04 -5.55 33.62
CA THR A 582 26.99 -6.34 34.43
C THR A 582 27.72 -7.35 33.55
N ILE A 583 29.06 -7.38 33.65
CA ILE A 583 29.90 -8.36 32.93
C ILE A 583 30.30 -9.48 33.89
N VAL A 584 30.07 -10.72 33.47
CA VAL A 584 30.49 -11.95 34.16
C VAL A 584 31.40 -12.77 33.24
N LYS A 585 32.28 -13.59 33.81
CA LYS A 585 32.98 -14.64 33.05
C LYS A 585 32.15 -15.93 33.08
N ALA A 586 31.87 -16.51 31.91
CA ALA A 586 31.05 -17.71 31.77
C ALA A 586 31.88 -19.00 31.77
N SER A 587 31.20 -20.15 31.68
CA SER A 587 31.78 -21.50 31.72
C SER A 587 32.70 -21.82 30.54
N ASP A 588 32.48 -21.19 29.39
CA ASP A 588 33.33 -21.24 28.19
C ASP A 588 34.59 -20.33 28.30
N SER A 589 34.80 -19.71 29.45
CA SER A 589 35.83 -18.69 29.72
C SER A 589 35.72 -17.38 28.95
N GLN A 590 34.63 -17.14 28.21
CA GLN A 590 34.35 -15.85 27.59
C GLN A 590 33.62 -14.92 28.58
N PHE A 591 33.56 -13.64 28.25
CA PHE A 591 32.87 -12.64 29.07
C PHE A 591 31.50 -12.35 28.48
N TYR A 592 30.47 -12.22 29.31
CA TYR A 592 29.10 -11.98 28.90
C TYR A 592 28.52 -10.81 29.68
N LYS A 593 27.80 -9.92 28.98
CA LYS A 593 27.18 -8.72 29.53
C LYS A 593 25.68 -8.90 29.65
N CYS A 594 25.13 -8.67 30.85
CA CYS A 594 23.68 -8.74 31.09
C CYS A 594 22.94 -7.70 30.23
N ASN A 595 21.91 -8.12 29.51
CA ASN A 595 21.19 -7.28 28.56
C ASN A 595 20.36 -6.19 29.26
N PRO A 596 20.03 -5.07 28.58
CA PRO A 596 19.19 -4.02 29.15
C PRO A 596 17.80 -4.53 29.56
N GLY A 597 17.35 -4.16 30.76
CA GLY A 597 15.98 -4.39 31.23
C GLY A 597 15.68 -5.82 31.74
N VAL A 598 16.62 -6.76 31.61
CA VAL A 598 16.38 -8.19 31.89
C VAL A 598 17.20 -8.74 33.07
N ALA A 599 17.55 -7.88 34.03
CA ALA A 599 18.32 -8.25 35.23
C ALA A 599 17.72 -9.44 36.00
N ALA A 600 16.39 -9.63 35.99
CA ALA A 600 15.73 -10.79 36.59
C ALA A 600 16.15 -12.12 35.94
N TRP A 601 16.39 -12.14 34.62
CA TRP A 601 16.87 -13.32 33.91
C TRP A 601 18.36 -13.57 34.18
N CYS A 602 19.18 -12.52 34.18
CA CYS A 602 20.60 -12.61 34.54
C CYS A 602 20.81 -13.20 35.95
N ASN A 603 19.97 -12.84 36.92
CA ASN A 603 20.01 -13.36 38.29
C ASN A 603 19.23 -14.66 38.50
N SER A 604 18.64 -15.25 37.45
CA SER A 604 17.82 -16.45 37.61
C SER A 604 18.62 -17.64 38.16
N ALA A 605 17.96 -18.43 39.02
CA ALA A 605 18.46 -19.73 39.46
C ALA A 605 18.22 -20.84 38.41
N ALA A 606 17.42 -20.59 37.37
CA ALA A 606 17.21 -21.50 36.26
C ALA A 606 18.37 -21.43 35.25
N GLU A 607 19.52 -21.97 35.63
CA GLU A 607 20.77 -21.94 34.83
C GLU A 607 20.58 -22.58 33.44
N TRP A 608 19.82 -23.66 33.34
CA TRP A 608 19.48 -24.32 32.07
C TRP A 608 18.80 -23.39 31.05
N ALA A 609 18.12 -22.33 31.52
CA ALA A 609 17.46 -21.34 30.69
C ALA A 609 18.34 -20.10 30.46
N TYR A 610 18.92 -19.53 31.53
CA TYR A 610 19.51 -18.18 31.49
C TYR A 610 20.98 -18.08 31.92
N ALA A 611 21.70 -19.20 32.09
CA ALA A 611 23.15 -19.12 32.25
C ALA A 611 23.81 -18.55 30.97
N PRO A 612 24.80 -17.67 31.09
CA PRO A 612 25.59 -17.24 29.93
C PRO A 612 26.32 -18.44 29.31
N ALA A 613 26.56 -18.40 28.00
CA ALA A 613 27.10 -19.46 27.15
C ALA A 613 26.25 -20.75 27.02
N THR A 614 25.60 -21.25 28.08
CA THR A 614 24.96 -22.58 28.08
C THR A 614 23.43 -22.59 28.22
N GLY A 615 22.80 -21.47 28.58
CA GLY A 615 21.35 -21.39 28.77
C GLY A 615 20.57 -21.40 27.45
N ALA A 616 19.45 -22.13 27.39
CA ALA A 616 18.60 -22.20 26.19
C ALA A 616 18.04 -20.84 25.71
N ALA A 617 17.97 -19.85 26.61
CA ALA A 617 17.62 -18.46 26.35
C ALA A 617 18.78 -17.50 26.71
N THR A 618 20.03 -17.94 26.57
CA THR A 618 21.22 -17.14 26.90
C THR A 618 21.26 -15.82 26.15
N THR A 619 20.84 -15.76 24.88
CA THR A 619 20.85 -14.53 24.06
C THR A 619 19.81 -13.51 24.53
N SER A 620 18.73 -13.96 25.17
CA SER A 620 17.72 -13.08 25.77
C SER A 620 18.26 -12.39 27.02
N ALA A 621 19.04 -13.09 27.85
CA ALA A 621 19.59 -12.57 29.10
C ALA A 621 20.97 -11.89 28.94
N TRP A 622 21.81 -12.36 28.03
CA TRP A 622 23.22 -11.99 27.92
C TRP A 622 23.67 -11.77 26.46
N THR A 623 24.57 -10.81 26.27
CA THR A 623 25.31 -10.59 25.02
C THR A 623 26.77 -10.98 25.23
N LEU A 624 27.38 -11.67 24.27
CA LEU A 624 28.82 -11.98 24.29
C LEU A 624 29.64 -10.68 24.26
N GLN A 625 30.55 -10.52 25.22
CA GLN A 625 31.45 -9.37 25.34
C GLN A 625 32.83 -9.76 24.82
N SER A 626 33.12 -9.38 23.58
CA SER A 626 34.45 -9.56 22.99
C SER A 626 35.49 -8.72 23.75
N CYS A 627 36.57 -9.38 24.19
CA CYS A 627 37.79 -8.77 24.71
C CYS A 627 38.87 -8.79 23.62
N LYS A 628 39.83 -7.86 23.70
CA LYS A 628 41.11 -7.92 22.98
C LYS A 628 42.25 -7.90 24.00
#